data_AF-A0A6M5Z2K5-F1
#
_entry.id   AF-A0A6M5Z2K5-F1
#
_cell.length_a   1.000
_cell.length_b   1.000
_cell.length_c   1.000
_cell.angle_alpha   90.00
_cell.angle_beta   90.00
_cell.angle_gamma   90.00
#
_symmetry.space_group_name_H-M   'P 1'
#
loop_
_entity.id
_entity.type
_entity.pdbx_description
1 polymer ?
#
loop_
_entity_poly.entity_id
_entity_poly.type
_entity_poly.pdbx_seq_one_letter_code
_entity_poly.pdbx_strand_id
1 'polypeptide(L)'
;MSKEKKEKTEKSEIVAFKVDGDLAAFLDRLPNKSEFIRRAILAQFNMTCPLCTGSGVVPSGIHNHFEHVIEHHSTRPCEKCKTAVAFPLSAEGAVPADKDRLEQFLKGGPLYCSKCYPAVPPCDDCGWHVMMEKVAEHFKKVHSHA
;
A
#
# COMPACT_ATOMS: atom_id res chain seq x y z
N MET A 1 39.44 -29.38 17.43
CA MET A 1 40.12 -28.12 17.06
C MET A 1 39.12 -27.25 16.33
N SER A 2 38.65 -26.20 16.99
CA SER A 2 37.57 -25.32 16.57
C SER A 2 37.99 -24.45 15.38
N LYS A 3 37.20 -24.45 14.30
CA LYS A 3 37.31 -23.46 13.22
C LYS A 3 36.34 -22.31 13.54
N GLU A 4 36.87 -21.22 14.07
CA GLU A 4 36.14 -19.95 14.17
C GLU A 4 35.81 -19.42 12.77
N LYS A 5 34.52 -19.32 12.48
CA LYS A 5 33.96 -18.79 11.24
C LYS A 5 33.91 -17.28 11.38
N LYS A 6 34.90 -16.59 10.79
CA LYS A 6 35.00 -15.12 10.75
C LYS A 6 33.73 -14.53 10.14
N GLU A 7 32.91 -13.84 10.94
CA GLU A 7 31.74 -13.07 10.48
C GLU A 7 32.19 -12.04 9.43
N LYS A 8 31.55 -12.09 8.26
CA LYS A 8 31.74 -11.07 7.22
C LYS A 8 31.03 -9.81 7.68
N THR A 9 31.79 -8.76 7.98
CA THR A 9 31.26 -7.40 8.17
C THR A 9 30.45 -6.99 6.95
N GLU A 10 29.20 -6.61 7.17
CA GLU A 10 28.28 -6.11 6.14
C GLU A 10 28.92 -4.91 5.42
N LYS A 11 28.84 -4.89 4.09
CA LYS A 11 29.43 -3.82 3.28
C LYS A 11 28.66 -2.53 3.53
N SER A 12 29.31 -1.52 4.11
CA SER A 12 28.71 -0.18 4.26
C SER A 12 28.75 0.57 2.93
N GLU A 13 27.58 0.99 2.44
CA GLU A 13 27.41 1.84 1.27
C GLU A 13 27.38 3.32 1.70
N ILE A 14 28.08 4.19 0.97
CA ILE A 14 28.15 5.63 1.27
C ILE A 14 27.10 6.35 0.42
N VAL A 15 26.15 6.99 1.09
CA VAL A 15 25.12 7.82 0.45
C VAL A 15 25.37 9.28 0.84
N ALA A 16 25.49 10.16 -0.16
CA ALA A 16 25.57 11.61 0.03
C ALA A 16 24.24 12.25 -0.37
N PHE A 17 23.70 13.11 0.48
CA PHE A 17 22.48 13.87 0.17
C PHE A 17 22.69 15.35 0.45
N LYS A 18 22.04 16.19 -0.36
CA LYS A 18 22.12 17.64 -0.26
C LYS A 18 21.11 18.14 0.76
N VAL A 19 21.53 19.05 1.62
CA VAL A 19 20.69 19.69 2.66
C VAL A 19 20.86 21.20 2.63
N ASP A 20 19.93 21.92 3.25
CA ASP A 20 20.08 23.34 3.52
C ASP A 20 21.11 23.61 4.65
N GLY A 21 21.52 24.88 4.78
CA GLY A 21 22.55 25.28 5.73
C GLY A 21 22.15 25.09 7.19
N ASP A 22 20.86 25.26 7.50
CA ASP A 22 20.34 25.12 8.86
C ASP A 22 20.35 23.66 9.31
N LEU A 23 19.95 22.73 8.45
CA LEU A 23 20.00 21.30 8.70
C LEU A 23 21.44 20.79 8.78
N ALA A 24 22.35 21.32 7.96
CA ALA A 24 23.78 21.00 8.05
C ALA A 24 24.36 21.40 9.42
N ALA A 25 24.09 22.64 9.86
CA ALA A 25 24.53 23.14 11.15
C ALA A 25 23.92 22.35 12.33
N PHE A 26 22.69 21.87 12.19
CA PHE A 26 22.06 21.00 13.16
C PHE A 26 22.75 19.62 13.23
N LEU A 27 22.97 18.98 12.09
CA LEU A 27 23.65 17.69 12.01
C LEU A 27 25.10 17.78 12.53
N ASP A 28 25.79 18.91 12.33
CA ASP A 28 27.13 19.15 12.83
C ASP A 28 27.24 19.20 14.36
N ARG A 29 26.14 19.51 15.06
CA ARG A 29 26.10 19.54 16.53
C ARG A 29 25.87 18.18 17.17
N LEU A 30 25.55 17.15 16.38
CA LEU A 30 25.26 15.83 16.89
C LEU A 30 26.54 15.01 17.11
N PRO A 31 26.65 14.28 18.24
CA PRO A 31 27.83 13.48 18.55
C PRO A 31 28.02 12.30 17.58
N ASN A 32 26.94 11.75 17.01
CA ASN A 32 26.98 10.67 16.03
C ASN A 32 25.93 10.87 14.93
N LYS A 33 26.32 11.55 13.85
CA LYS A 33 25.45 11.91 12.72
C LYS A 33 24.86 10.66 12.06
N SER A 34 25.71 9.67 11.78
CA SER A 34 25.33 8.46 11.07
C SER A 34 24.30 7.63 11.85
N GLU A 35 24.46 7.52 13.17
CA GLU A 35 23.49 6.81 14.02
C GLU A 35 22.16 7.57 14.09
N PHE A 36 22.19 8.89 14.29
CA PHE A 36 20.98 9.72 14.30
C PHE A 36 20.21 9.60 12.98
N ILE A 37 20.91 9.78 11.85
CA ILE A 37 20.32 9.67 10.51
C ILE A 37 19.76 8.26 10.29
N ARG A 38 20.50 7.20 10.66
CA ARG A 38 20.00 5.82 10.56
C ARG A 38 18.73 5.62 11.38
N ARG A 39 18.69 6.09 12.63
CA ARG A 39 17.51 5.96 13.49
C ARG A 39 16.33 6.78 12.98
N ALA A 40 16.57 7.99 12.48
CA ALA A 40 15.52 8.84 11.90
C ALA A 40 14.93 8.21 10.63
N ILE A 41 15.78 7.69 9.74
CA ILE A 41 15.35 7.01 8.52
C ILE A 41 14.58 5.73 8.86
N LEU A 42 15.11 4.87 9.74
CA LEU A 42 14.42 3.64 10.16
C LEU A 42 13.09 3.94 10.84
N ALA A 43 13.05 4.97 11.71
CA ALA A 43 11.81 5.41 12.34
C ALA A 43 10.81 5.88 11.28
N GLN A 44 11.24 6.63 10.27
CA GLN A 44 10.33 7.09 9.22
C GLN A 44 9.74 5.92 8.40
N PHE A 45 10.54 4.89 8.10
CA PHE A 45 10.06 3.69 7.41
C PHE A 45 9.10 2.85 8.27
N ASN A 46 9.31 2.80 9.59
CA ASN A 46 8.46 2.04 10.52
C ASN A 46 7.19 2.78 10.95
N MET A 47 6.96 3.98 10.41
CA MET A 47 5.86 4.88 10.80
C MET A 47 5.00 5.26 9.60
N THR A 48 5.30 4.76 8.41
CA THR A 48 4.44 4.96 7.23
C THR A 48 3.06 4.37 7.52
N CYS A 49 2.03 5.19 7.44
CA CYS A 49 0.68 4.77 7.73
C CYS A 49 0.28 3.62 6.80
N PRO A 50 -0.02 2.43 7.35
CA PRO A 50 -0.24 1.24 6.55
C PRO A 50 -1.57 1.34 5.77
N LEU A 51 -2.47 2.27 6.12
CA LEU A 51 -3.74 2.46 5.41
C LEU A 51 -3.65 3.35 4.17
N CYS A 52 -2.72 4.30 4.16
CA CYS A 52 -2.64 5.34 3.12
C CYS A 52 -1.42 5.14 2.20
N THR A 53 -0.89 3.91 2.20
CA THR A 53 0.25 3.48 1.37
C THR A 53 1.46 4.41 1.44
N GLY A 54 1.73 4.92 2.64
CA GLY A 54 2.92 5.76 2.90
C GLY A 54 2.75 7.25 2.59
N SER A 55 1.55 7.73 2.24
CA SER A 55 1.28 9.17 2.08
C SER A 55 1.20 9.94 3.41
N GLY A 56 1.18 9.24 4.54
CA GLY A 56 1.12 9.80 5.89
C GLY A 56 1.93 9.00 6.90
N VAL A 57 2.11 9.58 8.08
CA VAL A 57 2.79 8.95 9.22
C VAL A 57 1.83 8.71 10.37
N VAL A 58 1.97 7.57 11.06
CA VAL A 58 1.22 7.26 12.28
C VAL A 58 2.17 6.82 13.38
N PRO A 59 1.84 7.09 14.67
CA PRO A 59 2.59 6.55 15.80
C PRO A 59 2.78 5.03 15.71
N SER A 60 3.94 4.53 16.15
CA SER A 60 4.31 3.10 16.05
C SER A 60 3.30 2.17 16.72
N GLY A 61 2.71 2.60 17.85
CA GLY A 61 1.65 1.83 18.51
C GLY A 61 0.40 1.66 17.64
N ILE A 62 0.04 2.68 16.86
CA ILE A 62 -1.08 2.64 15.91
C ILE A 62 -0.70 1.83 14.67
N HIS A 63 0.50 2.02 14.14
CA HIS A 63 1.03 1.21 13.03
C HIS A 63 0.90 -0.29 13.33
N ASN A 64 1.51 -0.74 14.42
CA ASN A 64 1.55 -2.15 14.81
C ASN A 64 0.17 -2.71 15.15
N HIS A 65 -0.72 -1.88 15.69
CA HIS A 65 -2.10 -2.28 15.95
C HIS A 65 -2.87 -2.60 14.67
N PHE A 66 -2.73 -1.74 13.65
CA PHE A 66 -3.45 -1.91 12.39
C PHE A 66 -2.79 -2.91 11.43
N GLU A 67 -1.50 -3.20 11.56
CA GLU A 67 -0.78 -4.15 10.71
C GLU A 67 -1.49 -5.52 10.66
N HIS A 68 -1.77 -6.14 11.81
CA HIS A 68 -2.47 -7.42 11.88
C HIS A 68 -3.93 -7.34 11.41
N VAL A 69 -4.60 -6.21 11.65
CA VAL A 69 -5.98 -5.99 11.19
C VAL A 69 -6.02 -5.98 9.65
N ILE A 70 -5.07 -5.27 9.03
CA ILE A 70 -4.97 -5.20 7.56
C ILE A 70 -4.67 -6.58 6.98
N GLU A 71 -3.72 -7.32 7.56
CA GLU A 71 -3.40 -8.68 7.14
C GLU A 71 -4.63 -9.59 7.16
N HIS A 72 -5.38 -9.58 8.27
CA HIS A 72 -6.54 -10.46 8.44
C HIS A 72 -7.79 -10.03 7.67
N HIS A 73 -7.92 -8.74 7.33
CA HIS A 73 -9.11 -8.20 6.67
C HIS A 73 -8.90 -7.80 5.19
N SER A 74 -7.78 -8.19 4.59
CA SER A 74 -7.47 -7.99 3.16
C SER A 74 -8.19 -8.96 2.20
N THR A 75 -9.20 -9.70 2.67
CA THR A 75 -9.94 -10.65 1.83
C THR A 75 -11.43 -10.35 1.81
N ARG A 76 -12.03 -10.40 0.62
CA ARG A 76 -13.49 -10.25 0.44
C ARG A 76 -14.01 -11.20 -0.63
N PRO A 77 -15.27 -11.66 -0.52
CA PRO A 77 -15.86 -12.52 -1.53
C PRO A 77 -16.07 -11.76 -2.84
N CYS A 78 -15.74 -12.41 -3.96
CA CYS A 78 -16.07 -11.94 -5.30
C CYS A 78 -17.58 -11.72 -5.44
N GLU A 79 -18.00 -10.60 -6.00
CA GLU A 79 -19.42 -10.25 -6.16
C GLU A 79 -20.21 -11.29 -6.98
N LYS A 80 -19.57 -11.90 -7.99
CA LYS A 80 -20.19 -12.90 -8.88
C LYS A 80 -20.13 -14.33 -8.32
N CYS A 81 -18.93 -14.87 -8.09
CA CYS A 81 -18.75 -16.29 -7.75
C CYS A 81 -18.55 -16.57 -6.25
N LYS A 82 -18.53 -15.53 -5.41
CA LYS A 82 -18.35 -15.60 -3.94
C LYS A 82 -17.03 -16.20 -3.44
N THR A 83 -16.13 -16.61 -4.33
CA THR A 83 -14.75 -17.02 -3.97
C THR A 83 -14.02 -15.89 -3.24
N ALA A 84 -13.26 -16.22 -2.20
CA ALA A 84 -12.44 -15.24 -1.49
C ALA A 84 -11.36 -14.66 -2.43
N VAL A 85 -11.28 -13.33 -2.47
CA VAL A 85 -10.31 -12.56 -3.23
C VAL A 85 -9.52 -11.71 -2.26
N ALA A 86 -8.21 -11.88 -2.25
CA ALA A 86 -7.31 -10.96 -1.58
C ALA A 86 -7.20 -9.67 -2.40
N PHE A 87 -7.22 -8.52 -1.73
CA PHE A 87 -7.02 -7.23 -2.34
C PHE A 87 -5.97 -6.42 -1.55
N PRO A 88 -5.08 -5.70 -2.24
CA PRO A 88 -4.12 -4.80 -1.61
C PRO A 88 -4.81 -3.50 -1.14
N LEU A 89 -4.09 -2.72 -0.34
CA LEU A 89 -4.52 -1.40 0.11
C LEU A 89 -4.48 -0.36 -1.02
N SER A 90 -3.62 -0.57 -2.01
CA SER A 90 -3.59 0.20 -3.25
C SER A 90 -3.39 -0.68 -4.46
N ALA A 91 -3.80 -0.18 -5.64
CA ALA A 91 -3.53 -0.86 -6.90
C ALA A 91 -2.08 -0.67 -7.37
N GLU A 92 -1.26 0.12 -6.67
CA GLU A 92 0.15 0.28 -7.01
C GLU A 92 0.89 -1.05 -6.81
N GLY A 93 1.63 -1.46 -7.84
CA GLY A 93 2.34 -2.75 -7.80
C GLY A 93 1.47 -3.98 -8.06
N ALA A 94 0.17 -3.81 -8.31
CA ALA A 94 -0.66 -4.90 -8.81
C ALA A 94 -0.16 -5.39 -10.19
N VAL A 95 -0.32 -6.69 -10.46
CA VAL A 95 -0.07 -7.25 -11.79
C VAL A 95 -0.94 -6.50 -12.81
N PRO A 96 -0.43 -6.11 -14.00
CA PRO A 96 -1.18 -5.28 -14.94
C PRO A 96 -2.59 -5.81 -15.27
N ALA A 97 -2.74 -7.13 -15.39
CA ALA A 97 -4.04 -7.77 -15.66
C ALA A 97 -5.08 -7.59 -14.55
N ASP A 98 -4.64 -7.32 -13.33
CA ASP A 98 -5.48 -7.15 -12.14
C ASP A 98 -5.63 -5.69 -11.72
N LYS A 99 -4.92 -4.77 -12.36
CA LYS A 99 -4.88 -3.36 -11.97
C LYS A 99 -6.28 -2.73 -12.03
N ASP A 100 -6.96 -2.85 -13.16
CA ASP A 100 -8.27 -2.20 -13.37
C ASP A 100 -9.34 -2.73 -12.42
N ARG A 101 -9.38 -4.06 -12.18
CA ARG A 101 -10.34 -4.68 -11.25
C ARG A 101 -10.11 -4.25 -9.80
N LEU A 102 -8.86 -4.05 -9.41
CA LEU A 102 -8.51 -3.63 -8.05
C LEU A 102 -8.74 -2.13 -7.88
N GLU A 103 -8.38 -1.32 -8.86
CA GLU A 103 -8.68 0.12 -8.86
C GLU A 103 -10.18 0.39 -8.75
N GLN A 104 -11.01 -0.33 -9.50
CA GLN A 104 -12.45 -0.22 -9.40
C GLN A 104 -12.93 -0.47 -7.97
N PHE A 105 -12.47 -1.57 -7.35
CA PHE A 105 -12.88 -1.90 -5.98
C PHE A 105 -12.42 -0.85 -4.97
N LEU A 106 -11.16 -0.40 -5.07
CA LEU A 106 -10.60 0.60 -4.17
C LEU A 106 -11.25 1.98 -4.31
N LYS A 107 -11.79 2.30 -5.49
CA LYS A 107 -12.61 3.50 -5.74
C LYS A 107 -14.08 3.34 -5.30
N GLY A 108 -14.42 2.24 -4.61
CA GLY A 108 -15.75 1.98 -4.06
C GLY A 108 -16.67 1.14 -4.95
N GLY A 109 -16.16 0.61 -6.06
CA GLY A 109 -16.89 -0.30 -6.94
C GLY A 109 -16.93 -1.76 -6.46
N PRO A 110 -17.61 -2.65 -7.19
CA PRO A 110 -17.69 -4.08 -6.84
C PRO A 110 -16.36 -4.82 -7.03
N LEU A 111 -16.05 -5.75 -6.13
CA LEU A 111 -14.86 -6.62 -6.21
C LEU A 111 -15.13 -7.87 -7.05
N TYR A 112 -14.26 -8.12 -8.03
CA TYR A 112 -14.28 -9.36 -8.82
C TYR A 112 -12.93 -10.07 -8.77
N CYS A 113 -12.96 -11.40 -8.88
CA CYS A 113 -11.76 -12.20 -9.14
C CYS A 113 -11.32 -12.05 -10.61
N SER A 114 -10.06 -12.38 -10.89
CA SER A 114 -9.47 -12.25 -12.24
C SER A 114 -10.23 -13.03 -13.32
N LYS A 115 -10.96 -14.08 -12.96
CA LYS A 115 -11.80 -14.86 -13.90
C LYS A 115 -13.16 -14.21 -14.17
N CYS A 116 -13.75 -13.58 -13.15
CA CYS A 116 -15.11 -13.03 -13.27
C CYS A 116 -15.11 -11.62 -13.86
N TYR A 117 -14.09 -10.81 -13.59
CA TYR A 117 -13.99 -9.43 -14.06
C TYR A 117 -14.20 -9.29 -15.58
N PRO A 118 -13.45 -9.99 -16.46
CA PRO A 118 -13.64 -9.85 -17.92
C PRO A 118 -14.99 -10.38 -18.43
N ALA A 119 -15.69 -11.19 -17.62
CA ALA A 119 -16.98 -11.77 -17.97
C ALA A 119 -18.18 -10.94 -17.48
N VAL A 120 -17.95 -9.77 -16.88
CA VAL A 120 -18.98 -8.81 -16.48
C VAL A 120 -18.87 -7.62 -17.44
N PRO A 121 -19.96 -7.12 -18.02
CA PRO A 121 -19.90 -5.98 -18.92
C PRO A 121 -19.49 -4.69 -18.18
N PRO A 122 -18.70 -3.81 -18.81
CA PRO A 122 -18.46 -2.47 -18.29
C PRO A 122 -19.70 -1.58 -18.45
N CYS A 123 -19.85 -0.63 -17.54
CA CYS A 123 -20.79 0.47 -17.63
C CYS A 123 -20.34 1.43 -18.73
N ASP A 124 -21.25 1.87 -19.60
CA ASP A 124 -20.94 2.73 -20.73
C ASP A 124 -20.46 4.14 -20.32
N ASP A 125 -20.88 4.63 -19.15
CA ASP A 125 -20.53 5.98 -18.67
C ASP A 125 -19.19 6.07 -17.93
N CYS A 126 -18.81 5.04 -17.15
CA CYS A 126 -17.60 5.07 -16.32
C CYS A 126 -16.62 3.92 -16.54
N GLY A 127 -16.96 2.94 -17.37
CA GLY A 127 -16.14 1.75 -17.61
C GLY A 127 -16.09 0.75 -16.46
N TRP A 128 -16.81 0.98 -15.36
CA TRP A 128 -16.83 0.01 -14.25
C TRP A 128 -17.58 -1.24 -14.66
N HIS A 129 -16.98 -2.41 -14.40
CA HIS A 129 -17.62 -3.69 -14.59
C HIS A 129 -18.71 -3.85 -13.52
N VAL A 130 -19.97 -3.89 -13.94
CA VAL A 130 -21.13 -3.98 -13.05
C VAL A 130 -22.08 -5.05 -13.57
N MET A 131 -22.55 -5.94 -12.69
CA MET A 131 -23.56 -6.94 -13.06
C MET A 131 -24.85 -6.24 -13.47
N MET A 132 -25.49 -6.69 -14.56
CA MET A 132 -26.73 -6.09 -15.10
C MET A 132 -27.81 -5.85 -14.06
N GLU A 133 -27.97 -6.77 -13.10
CA GLU A 133 -28.93 -6.70 -12.00
C GLU A 133 -28.67 -5.52 -11.04
N LYS A 134 -27.41 -5.06 -10.94
CA LYS A 134 -26.96 -3.98 -10.05
C LYS A 134 -26.71 -2.67 -10.79
N VAL A 135 -26.92 -2.62 -12.11
CA VAL A 135 -26.67 -1.43 -12.94
C VAL A 135 -27.55 -0.26 -12.47
N ALA A 136 -28.83 -0.47 -12.21
CA ALA A 136 -29.72 0.60 -11.72
C ALA A 136 -29.26 1.21 -10.38
N GLU A 137 -28.77 0.39 -9.45
CA GLU A 137 -28.23 0.86 -8.18
C GLU A 137 -26.90 1.61 -8.36
N HIS A 138 -26.05 1.11 -9.26
CA HIS A 138 -24.80 1.78 -9.65
C HIS A 138 -25.06 3.17 -10.24
N PHE A 139 -25.98 3.29 -11.20
CA PHE A 139 -26.37 4.58 -11.77
C PHE A 139 -26.85 5.56 -10.70
N LYS A 140 -27.68 5.09 -9.76
CA LYS A 140 -28.11 5.93 -8.64
C LYS A 140 -26.94 6.35 -7.74
N LYS A 141 -26.00 5.46 -7.40
CA LYS A 141 -24.93 5.81 -6.46
C LYS A 141 -23.80 6.63 -7.07
N VAL A 142 -23.46 6.37 -8.33
CA VAL A 142 -22.25 6.89 -8.97
C VAL A 142 -22.56 8.00 -9.98
N HIS A 143 -23.75 7.97 -10.59
CA HIS A 143 -24.12 8.89 -11.68
C HIS A 143 -25.26 9.84 -11.34
N SER A 144 -26.04 9.64 -10.27
CA SER A 144 -27.19 10.51 -9.95
C SER A 144 -26.84 11.80 -9.19
N HIS A 145 -25.59 12.26 -9.28
CA HIS A 145 -25.22 13.62 -8.91
C HIS A 145 -25.43 14.56 -10.11
N ALA A 146 -26.70 14.85 -10.40
CA ALA A 146 -27.13 15.98 -11.21
C ALA A 146 -28.06 16.86 -10.38
#